data_AF-A0A524LKX2-F1
#
_entry.id   AF-A0A524LKX2-F1
#
_cell.length_a   1.000
_cell.length_b   1.000
_cell.length_c   1.000
_cell.angle_alpha   90.00
_cell.angle_beta   90.00
_cell.angle_gamma   90.00
#
_symmetry.space_group_name_H-M   'P 1'
#
loop_
_entity.id
_entity.type
_entity.pdbx_description
1 polymer ?
#
loop_
_entity_poly.entity_id
_entity_poly.type
_entity_poly.pdbx_seq_one_letter_code
_entity_poly.pdbx_strand_id
1 'polypeptide(L)'
;MRIAIMFKFMKSDPLKKAKKLVDKALDEIEEGYPEYASTAYEKAARIFQEQEEIDFAVKYFREAAYCSLENNDHYRCGELKLAAAQCLFLEGRYDEGSGLYSESSDHFHREKKFREANRSLGIAIIGYLGARNFDTAKNTMKKAEKRLVESAKKTDSYYELAKLCVSILCDGSDVEKKVFEKAADGAKSLESEEVLVNFVVNSVCLALDTEVTLEWAGKDQDNVPVKSIIELELHYKCPADVHVTDHRVSLSNSVIISNEPDFGSPPSKEESWVIKFTPVLSGNGVVGPYTVTLEGDKVLVHKHSNVINFNIARAPSDIELIVSPERVSCSLSDEAGFEIELRNNGDGPADNLTLKIELSEGLEISLGSEERTINFIGSGDKIRFQIYVRAISQGEELVTVHAVDGRTGQEVTQTSMVRVG
;
A
#
# COMPACT_ATOMS: atom_id res chain seq x y z
N MET A 1 34.07 64.74 20.43
CA MET A 1 34.33 63.57 19.57
C MET A 1 35.70 62.98 19.92
N ARG A 2 35.80 62.12 20.95
CA ARG A 2 36.99 61.28 21.28
C ARG A 2 36.81 60.46 22.58
N ILE A 3 35.68 59.77 22.79
CA ILE A 3 35.54 58.75 23.87
C ILE A 3 34.59 57.62 23.38
N ALA A 4 34.86 57.01 22.23
CA ALA A 4 34.01 55.92 21.71
C ALA A 4 34.76 54.81 20.97
N ILE A 5 36.09 54.72 21.08
CA ILE A 5 36.89 53.75 20.30
C ILE A 5 37.75 52.83 21.20
N MET A 6 37.60 52.89 22.54
CA MET A 6 38.50 52.16 23.47
C MET A 6 37.85 50.98 24.22
N PHE A 7 36.81 50.36 23.66
CA PHE A 7 36.18 49.14 24.21
C PHE A 7 35.87 48.06 23.16
N LYS A 8 36.64 48.01 22.06
CA LYS A 8 36.51 46.96 21.02
C LYS A 8 37.66 45.95 20.99
N PHE A 9 38.61 46.04 21.93
CA PHE A 9 39.70 45.08 22.08
C PHE A 9 39.42 44.14 23.25
N MET A 10 39.47 42.83 23.02
CA MET A 10 39.22 41.70 23.94
C MET A 10 37.81 41.10 23.99
N LYS A 11 37.13 40.92 22.84
CA LYS A 11 36.19 39.78 22.74
C LYS A 11 37.02 38.55 22.39
N SER A 12 37.19 37.62 23.34
CA SER A 12 37.79 36.32 23.06
C SER A 12 37.00 35.64 21.96
N ASP A 13 37.69 35.05 20.99
CA ASP A 13 37.10 34.19 19.95
C ASP A 13 36.09 33.21 20.60
N PRO A 14 34.79 33.29 20.26
CA PRO A 14 33.74 32.46 20.84
C PRO A 14 34.04 30.97 20.77
N LEU A 15 34.62 30.49 19.66
CA LEU A 15 34.96 29.08 19.49
C LEU A 15 36.11 28.65 20.40
N LYS A 16 37.09 29.53 20.64
CA LYS A 16 38.13 29.26 21.65
C LYS A 16 37.55 29.21 23.06
N LYS A 17 36.55 30.03 23.35
CA LYS A 17 35.84 30.00 24.64
C LYS A 17 35.04 28.70 24.79
N ALA A 18 34.37 28.23 23.74
CA ALA A 18 33.65 26.97 23.74
C ALA A 18 34.60 25.78 23.95
N LYS A 19 35.74 25.73 23.25
CA LYS A 19 36.77 24.69 23.45
C LYS A 19 37.29 24.65 24.88
N LYS A 20 37.57 25.80 25.50
CA LYS A 20 37.97 25.84 26.92
C LYS A 20 36.89 25.31 27.87
N LEU A 21 35.61 25.48 27.54
CA LEU A 21 34.51 24.93 28.33
C LEU A 21 34.39 23.41 28.15
N VAL A 22 34.72 22.89 26.96
CA VAL A 22 34.84 21.44 26.71
C VAL A 22 36.00 20.86 27.50
N ASP A 23 37.19 21.47 27.45
CA ASP A 23 38.36 21.03 28.22
C ASP A 23 38.03 21.01 29.72
N LYS A 24 37.40 22.10 30.21
CA LYS A 24 36.92 22.16 31.58
C LYS A 24 35.93 21.02 31.90
N ALA A 25 34.99 20.70 31.01
CA ALA A 25 34.03 19.65 31.25
C ALA A 25 34.70 18.27 31.36
N LEU A 26 35.75 18.02 30.58
CA LEU A 26 36.55 16.80 30.66
C LEU A 26 37.30 16.72 32.00
N ASP A 27 37.92 17.82 32.45
CA ASP A 27 38.59 17.89 33.76
C ASP A 27 37.60 17.55 34.89
N GLU A 28 36.38 18.11 34.85
CA GLU A 28 35.34 17.87 35.86
C GLU A 28 34.84 16.40 35.84
N ILE A 29 34.83 15.72 34.68
CA ILE A 29 34.56 14.28 34.61
C ILE A 29 35.67 13.49 35.29
N GLU A 30 36.94 13.80 34.99
CA GLU A 30 38.09 13.12 35.60
C GLU A 30 38.13 13.29 37.11
N GLU A 31 37.69 14.44 37.62
CA GLU A 31 37.57 14.73 39.04
C GLU A 31 36.32 14.12 39.71
N GLY A 32 35.42 13.50 38.94
CA GLY A 32 34.22 12.83 39.45
C GLY A 32 33.04 13.77 39.73
N TYR A 33 32.95 14.89 39.02
CA TYR A 33 31.97 15.96 39.17
C TYR A 33 31.05 16.11 37.93
N PRO A 34 30.20 15.10 37.63
CA PRO A 34 29.41 15.08 36.40
C PRO A 34 28.37 16.22 36.29
N GLU A 35 27.84 16.76 37.40
CA GLU A 35 26.93 17.91 37.33
C GLU A 35 27.61 19.20 36.80
N TYR A 36 28.88 19.41 37.16
CA TYR A 36 29.67 20.55 36.73
C TYR A 36 30.12 20.37 35.28
N ALA A 37 30.52 19.15 34.90
CA ALA A 37 30.77 18.77 33.52
C ALA A 37 29.55 19.02 32.63
N SER A 38 28.35 18.57 33.05
CA SER A 38 27.10 18.81 32.32
C SER A 38 26.86 20.31 32.05
N THR A 39 27.06 21.14 33.07
CA THR A 39 26.89 22.60 32.97
C THR A 39 27.94 23.24 32.05
N ALA A 40 29.17 22.74 32.08
CA ALA A 40 30.25 23.22 31.22
C ALA A 40 30.00 22.85 29.75
N TYR A 41 29.60 21.62 29.46
CA TYR A 41 29.21 21.17 28.13
C TYR A 41 27.99 21.93 27.58
N GLU A 42 26.95 22.16 28.38
CA GLU A 42 25.78 22.94 27.94
C GLU A 42 26.19 24.36 27.52
N LYS A 43 27.06 25.02 28.29
CA LYS A 43 27.56 26.35 27.96
C LYS A 43 28.39 26.33 26.67
N ALA A 44 29.19 25.29 26.45
CA ALA A 44 29.93 25.12 25.20
C ALA A 44 28.97 24.93 24.02
N ALA A 45 27.97 24.05 24.18
CA ALA A 45 26.98 23.71 23.16
C ALA A 45 26.18 24.94 22.71
N ARG A 46 25.73 25.78 23.65
CA ARG A 46 25.04 27.05 23.32
C ARG A 46 25.93 28.01 22.53
N ILE A 47 27.23 28.08 22.83
CA ILE A 47 28.16 28.91 22.04
C ILE A 47 28.35 28.33 20.64
N PHE A 48 28.47 27.01 20.49
CA PHE A 48 28.54 26.38 19.17
C PHE A 48 27.27 26.61 18.36
N GLN A 49 26.09 26.52 18.99
CA GLN A 49 24.80 26.84 18.37
C GLN A 49 24.75 28.30 17.89
N GLU A 50 25.16 29.26 18.72
CA GLU A 50 25.24 30.68 18.37
C GLU A 50 26.24 30.97 17.23
N GLN A 51 27.18 30.06 16.98
CA GLN A 51 28.16 30.17 15.90
C GLN A 51 27.82 29.28 14.70
N GLU A 52 26.61 28.72 14.64
CA GLU A 52 26.13 27.85 13.56
C GLU A 52 26.96 26.56 13.38
N GLU A 53 27.72 26.16 14.40
CA GLU A 53 28.47 24.90 14.47
C GLU A 53 27.57 23.79 15.05
N ILE A 54 26.50 23.46 14.32
CA ILE A 54 25.38 22.64 14.83
C ILE A 54 25.81 21.23 15.24
N ASP A 55 26.67 20.56 14.47
CA ASP A 55 27.17 19.23 14.84
C ASP A 55 27.89 19.23 16.19
N PHE A 56 28.68 20.26 16.46
CA PHE A 56 29.33 20.42 17.76
C PHE A 56 28.32 20.77 18.87
N ALA A 57 27.34 21.62 18.58
CA ALA A 57 26.28 21.93 19.54
C ALA A 57 25.51 20.66 19.95
N VAL A 58 25.04 19.87 18.98
CA VAL A 58 24.31 18.61 19.20
C VAL A 58 25.17 17.63 19.98
N LYS A 59 26.45 17.45 19.59
CA LYS A 59 27.39 16.58 20.30
C LYS A 59 27.48 16.99 21.78
N TYR A 60 27.76 18.24 22.08
CA TYR A 60 27.98 18.68 23.45
C TYR A 60 26.69 18.79 24.27
N PHE A 61 25.53 19.02 23.67
CA PHE A 61 24.26 18.83 24.36
C PHE A 61 24.02 17.35 24.74
N ARG A 62 24.40 16.39 23.88
CA ARG A 62 24.32 14.95 24.21
C ARG A 62 25.28 14.57 25.33
N GLU A 63 26.53 15.04 25.29
CA GLU A 63 27.49 14.83 26.40
C GLU A 63 26.96 15.44 27.71
N ALA A 64 26.43 16.67 27.65
CA ALA A 64 25.81 17.30 28.81
C ALA A 64 24.65 16.47 29.38
N ALA A 65 23.82 15.88 28.50
CA ALA A 65 22.69 15.04 28.88
C ALA A 65 23.15 13.71 29.51
N TYR A 66 24.23 13.13 29.01
CA TYR A 66 24.85 11.93 29.57
C TYR A 66 25.37 12.19 30.98
N CYS A 67 26.14 13.26 31.18
CA CYS A 67 26.62 13.65 32.52
C CYS A 67 25.48 13.95 33.51
N SER A 68 24.36 14.54 33.05
CA SER A 68 23.18 14.72 33.91
C SER A 68 22.57 13.38 34.34
N LEU A 69 22.56 12.40 33.45
CA LEU A 69 22.02 11.07 33.71
C LEU A 69 22.89 10.26 34.69
N GLU A 70 24.22 10.46 34.68
CA GLU A 70 25.12 9.85 35.67
C GLU A 70 24.76 10.27 37.11
N ASN A 71 24.26 11.51 37.29
CA ASN A 71 23.73 11.99 38.56
C ASN A 71 22.22 11.68 38.75
N ASN A 72 21.66 10.80 37.91
CA ASN A 72 20.24 10.40 37.93
C ASN A 72 19.26 11.59 37.77
N ASP A 73 19.71 12.72 37.19
CA ASP A 73 18.86 13.87 36.87
C ASP A 73 18.19 13.67 35.50
N HIS A 74 17.10 12.92 35.50
CA HIS A 74 16.33 12.65 34.29
C HIS A 74 15.68 13.92 33.73
N TYR A 75 15.26 14.87 34.56
CA TYR A 75 14.60 16.08 34.08
C TYR A 75 15.57 16.91 33.23
N ARG A 76 16.77 17.18 33.75
CA ARG A 76 17.82 17.92 33.04
C ARG A 76 18.31 17.17 31.81
N CYS A 77 18.44 15.84 31.89
CA CYS A 77 18.76 15.01 30.72
C CYS A 77 17.74 15.20 29.58
N GLY A 78 16.44 15.24 29.92
CA GLY A 78 15.38 15.54 28.95
C GLY A 78 15.53 16.93 28.32
N GLU A 79 15.71 17.98 29.13
CA GLU A 79 15.88 19.35 28.63
C GLU A 79 17.07 19.50 27.67
N LEU A 80 18.19 18.85 27.98
CA LEU A 80 19.39 18.88 27.13
C LEU A 80 19.19 18.12 25.82
N LYS A 81 18.45 17.00 25.84
CA LYS A 81 18.05 16.28 24.62
C LYS A 81 17.09 17.09 23.76
N LEU A 82 16.15 17.85 24.36
CA LEU A 82 15.33 18.80 23.63
C LEU A 82 16.17 19.87 22.93
N ALA A 83 17.13 20.47 23.64
CA ALA A 83 18.00 21.49 23.05
C ALA A 83 18.81 20.95 21.86
N ALA A 84 19.35 19.72 21.97
CA ALA A 84 19.99 19.04 20.85
C ALA A 84 19.02 18.78 19.68
N ALA A 85 17.80 18.34 19.97
CA ALA A 85 16.78 18.08 18.95
C ALA A 85 16.38 19.36 18.17
N GLN A 86 16.25 20.48 18.88
CA GLN A 86 15.93 21.78 18.28
C GLN A 86 17.03 22.24 17.33
N CYS A 87 18.30 22.00 17.65
CA CYS A 87 19.42 22.29 16.76
C CYS A 87 19.32 21.46 15.45
N LEU A 88 18.98 20.17 15.56
CA LEU A 88 18.81 19.29 14.40
C LEU A 88 17.62 19.72 13.51
N PHE A 89 16.54 20.20 14.10
CA PHE A 89 15.38 20.70 13.34
C PHE A 89 15.70 21.95 12.53
N LEU A 90 16.56 22.83 13.03
CA LEU A 90 17.01 24.02 12.29
C LEU A 90 17.80 23.66 11.02
N GLU A 91 18.47 22.50 11.00
CA GLU A 91 19.16 21.96 9.80
C GLU A 91 18.28 21.04 8.94
N GLY A 92 17.00 20.84 9.30
CA GLY A 92 16.13 19.91 8.58
C GLY A 92 16.40 18.42 8.85
N ARG A 93 17.21 18.09 9.87
CA ARG A 93 17.50 16.70 10.28
C ARG A 93 16.38 16.15 11.18
N TYR A 94 15.18 16.05 10.60
CA TYR A 94 13.96 15.76 11.35
C TYR A 94 13.92 14.36 11.98
N ASP A 95 14.43 13.33 11.30
CA ASP A 95 14.43 11.95 11.83
C ASP A 95 15.25 11.83 13.12
N GLU A 96 16.49 12.35 13.10
CA GLU A 96 17.38 12.33 14.27
C GLU A 96 16.90 13.24 15.40
N GLY A 97 16.38 14.43 15.07
CA GLY A 97 15.77 15.32 16.04
C GLY A 97 14.54 14.69 16.71
N SER A 98 13.69 13.99 15.94
CA SER A 98 12.55 13.24 16.46
C SER A 98 12.94 12.12 17.39
N GLY A 99 14.06 11.43 17.11
CA GLY A 99 14.67 10.47 18.02
C GLY A 99 14.93 11.08 19.40
N LEU A 100 15.59 12.24 19.44
CA LEU A 100 15.90 12.95 20.68
C LEU A 100 14.66 13.49 21.41
N TYR A 101 13.63 13.97 20.69
CA TYR A 101 12.35 14.32 21.29
C TYR A 101 11.65 13.11 21.93
N SER A 102 11.69 11.95 21.26
CA SER A 102 11.12 10.70 21.79
C SER A 102 11.85 10.23 23.05
N GLU A 103 13.18 10.27 23.05
CA GLU A 103 13.98 9.96 24.22
C GLU A 103 13.73 10.94 25.36
N SER A 104 13.69 12.25 25.08
CA SER A 104 13.37 13.27 26.08
C SER A 104 12.01 13.02 26.73
N SER A 105 11.03 12.56 25.96
CA SER A 105 9.72 12.19 26.51
C SER A 105 9.82 11.06 27.54
N ASP A 106 10.69 10.08 27.32
CA ASP A 106 10.90 8.97 28.26
C ASP A 106 11.45 9.46 29.61
N HIS A 107 12.40 10.40 29.55
CA HIS A 107 12.96 11.05 30.74
C HIS A 107 11.90 11.88 31.50
N PHE A 108 11.12 12.72 30.80
CA PHE A 108 10.04 13.49 31.43
C PHE A 108 8.94 12.61 32.00
N HIS A 109 8.60 11.51 31.33
CA HIS A 109 7.59 10.57 31.81
C HIS A 109 8.04 9.91 33.12
N ARG A 110 9.32 9.51 33.23
CA ARG A 110 9.91 8.96 34.46
C ARG A 110 9.82 9.94 35.63
N GLU A 111 10.04 11.22 35.37
CA GLU A 111 9.91 12.32 36.35
C GLU A 111 8.46 12.79 36.58
N LYS A 112 7.46 12.07 36.02
CA LYS A 112 6.03 12.39 36.12
C LYS A 112 5.68 13.79 35.57
N LYS A 113 6.52 14.34 34.69
CA LYS A 113 6.30 15.56 33.91
C LYS A 113 5.50 15.25 32.65
N PHE A 114 4.26 14.81 32.85
CA PHE A 114 3.43 14.23 31.79
C PHE A 114 3.11 15.20 30.65
N ARG A 115 2.97 16.50 30.94
CA ARG A 115 2.67 17.49 29.91
C ARG A 115 3.85 17.65 28.95
N GLU A 116 5.04 17.80 29.49
CA GLU A 116 6.30 17.90 28.76
C GLU A 116 6.59 16.60 27.99
N ALA A 117 6.33 15.45 28.61
CA ALA A 117 6.43 14.15 27.95
C ALA A 117 5.49 14.03 26.75
N ASN A 118 4.22 14.41 26.90
CA ASN A 118 3.21 14.35 25.84
C ASN A 118 3.52 15.32 24.70
N ARG A 119 3.92 16.55 25.02
CA ARG A 119 4.36 17.54 24.03
C ARG A 119 5.54 17.00 23.23
N SER A 120 6.54 16.45 23.91
CA SER A 120 7.75 15.92 23.27
C SER A 120 7.43 14.73 22.35
N LEU A 121 6.51 13.85 22.76
CA LEU A 121 6.00 12.78 21.90
C LEU A 121 5.26 13.30 20.68
N GLY A 122 4.37 14.29 20.84
CA GLY A 122 3.64 14.90 19.73
C GLY A 122 4.58 15.49 18.68
N ILE A 123 5.60 16.24 19.11
CA ILE A 123 6.63 16.78 18.22
C ILE A 123 7.47 15.67 17.57
N ALA A 124 7.86 14.63 18.32
CA ALA A 124 8.59 13.50 17.76
C ALA A 124 7.81 12.83 16.62
N ILE A 125 6.51 12.59 16.81
CA ILE A 125 5.63 12.01 15.80
C ILE A 125 5.55 12.92 14.57
N ILE A 126 5.33 14.22 14.76
CA ILE A 126 5.30 15.19 13.66
C ILE A 126 6.63 15.20 12.91
N GLY A 127 7.77 15.17 13.61
CA GLY A 127 9.07 15.13 12.93
C GLY A 127 9.35 13.83 12.20
N TYR A 128 8.87 12.68 12.68
CA TYR A 128 8.94 11.43 11.90
C TYR A 128 8.06 11.50 10.65
N LEU A 129 6.88 12.12 10.72
CA LEU A 129 6.05 12.38 9.54
C LEU A 129 6.76 13.31 8.55
N GLY A 130 7.38 14.40 9.04
CA GLY A 130 8.17 15.31 8.22
C GLY A 130 9.41 14.64 7.59
N ALA A 131 10.00 13.67 8.27
CA ALA A 131 11.10 12.83 7.78
C ALA A 131 10.64 11.67 6.89
N ARG A 132 9.33 11.54 6.61
CA ARG A 132 8.74 10.46 5.79
C ARG A 132 8.87 9.06 6.41
N ASN A 133 9.04 8.99 7.72
CA ASN A 133 9.16 7.75 8.48
C ASN A 133 7.80 7.36 9.11
N PHE A 134 6.83 7.04 8.25
CA PHE A 134 5.43 6.79 8.64
C PHE A 134 5.28 5.60 9.62
N ASP A 135 6.07 4.54 9.43
CA ASP A 135 6.07 3.38 10.31
C ASP A 135 6.54 3.75 11.72
N THR A 136 7.62 4.52 11.82
CA THR A 136 8.12 5.00 13.12
C THR A 136 7.13 5.95 13.76
N ALA A 137 6.53 6.88 13.01
CA ALA A 137 5.47 7.76 13.52
C ALA A 137 4.30 6.97 14.12
N LYS A 138 3.82 5.93 13.43
CA LYS A 138 2.74 5.04 13.90
C LYS A 138 3.15 4.25 15.13
N ASN A 139 4.39 3.74 15.19
CA ASN A 139 4.90 3.02 16.35
C ASN A 139 5.09 3.92 17.57
N THR A 140 5.58 5.14 17.38
CA THR A 140 5.70 6.16 18.43
C THR A 140 4.31 6.60 18.92
N MET A 141 3.32 6.71 18.03
CA MET A 141 1.93 6.98 18.42
C MET A 141 1.36 5.87 19.30
N LYS A 142 1.53 4.59 18.94
CA LYS A 142 1.13 3.45 19.79
C LYS A 142 1.82 3.46 21.16
N LYS A 143 3.10 3.87 21.22
CA LYS A 143 3.84 4.05 22.48
C LYS A 143 3.20 5.14 23.35
N ALA A 144 2.79 6.26 22.75
CA ALA A 144 2.13 7.36 23.44
C ALA A 144 0.75 6.98 23.97
N GLU A 145 -0.07 6.28 23.17
CA GLU A 145 -1.41 5.83 23.58
C GLU A 145 -1.37 4.95 24.84
N LYS A 146 -0.42 4.00 24.90
CA LYS A 146 -0.23 3.14 26.09
C LYS A 146 0.03 3.97 27.36
N ARG A 147 0.87 5.00 27.28
CA ARG A 147 1.21 5.88 28.42
C ARG A 147 0.07 6.78 28.86
N LEU A 148 -0.79 7.18 27.93
CA LEU A 148 -1.92 8.07 28.22
C LEU A 148 -3.07 7.34 28.91
N VAL A 149 -3.32 6.08 28.53
CA VAL A 149 -4.29 5.22 29.23
C VAL A 149 -3.92 5.06 30.71
N GLU A 150 -2.62 4.97 31.02
CA GLU A 150 -2.12 4.82 32.40
C GLU A 150 -2.17 6.12 33.23
N SER A 151 -2.22 7.29 32.59
CA SER A 151 -2.00 8.59 33.26
C SER A 151 -3.24 9.48 33.44
N ALA A 152 -4.42 9.08 32.93
CA ALA A 152 -5.74 9.69 33.17
C ALA A 152 -5.78 11.24 33.20
N LYS A 153 -5.13 11.89 32.22
CA LYS A 153 -4.98 13.36 32.19
C LYS A 153 -5.22 13.94 30.80
N LYS A 154 -5.52 15.25 30.79
CA LYS A 154 -5.68 16.07 29.58
C LYS A 154 -4.43 15.94 28.69
N THR A 155 -4.68 15.65 27.42
CA THR A 155 -3.67 15.59 26.36
C THR A 155 -3.18 16.99 25.99
N ASP A 156 -1.92 17.08 25.56
CA ASP A 156 -1.33 18.32 25.07
C ASP A 156 -1.78 18.58 23.62
N SER A 157 -1.88 19.84 23.19
CA SER A 157 -2.39 20.17 21.85
C SER A 157 -1.53 19.60 20.72
N TYR A 158 -0.22 19.44 20.95
CA TYR A 158 0.67 18.75 19.99
C TYR A 158 0.35 17.29 19.82
N TYR A 159 -0.05 16.62 20.89
CA TYR A 159 -0.41 15.23 20.83
C TYR A 159 -1.70 15.04 20.02
N GLU A 160 -2.70 15.90 20.24
CA GLU A 160 -3.95 15.87 19.45
C GLU A 160 -3.70 16.17 17.98
N LEU A 161 -2.86 17.16 17.66
CA LEU A 161 -2.43 17.42 16.28
C LEU A 161 -1.74 16.19 15.68
N ALA A 162 -0.73 15.65 16.36
CA ALA A 162 0.02 14.48 15.89
C ALA A 162 -0.87 13.25 15.65
N LYS A 163 -1.86 13.02 16.52
CA LYS A 163 -2.85 11.97 16.37
C LYS A 163 -3.64 12.12 15.07
N LEU A 164 -4.13 13.32 14.79
CA LEU A 164 -4.86 13.59 13.55
C LEU A 164 -3.95 13.45 12.33
N CYS A 165 -2.71 13.95 12.40
CA CYS A 165 -1.74 13.78 11.32
C CYS A 165 -1.48 12.31 10.99
N VAL A 166 -1.28 11.45 12.00
CA VAL A 166 -1.11 10.00 11.80
C VAL A 166 -2.38 9.36 11.23
N SER A 167 -3.56 9.72 11.76
CA SER A 167 -4.83 9.19 11.27
C SER A 167 -5.06 9.52 9.78
N ILE A 168 -4.69 10.73 9.36
CA ILE A 168 -4.88 11.18 7.98
C ILE A 168 -3.78 10.64 7.06
N LEU A 169 -2.51 10.82 7.42
CA LEU A 169 -1.36 10.49 6.56
C LEU A 169 -0.87 9.05 6.68
N CYS A 170 -1.21 8.29 7.72
CA CYS A 170 -0.79 6.88 7.84
C CYS A 170 -1.96 5.93 7.68
N ASP A 171 -3.13 6.29 8.21
CA ASP A 171 -4.31 5.42 8.19
C ASP A 171 -5.30 5.78 7.06
N GLY A 172 -5.12 6.93 6.39
CA GLY A 172 -6.00 7.38 5.31
C GLY A 172 -7.42 7.73 5.79
N SER A 173 -7.56 8.11 7.07
CA SER A 173 -8.86 8.43 7.66
C SER A 173 -9.42 9.73 7.10
N ASP A 174 -10.73 9.76 6.87
CA ASP A 174 -11.43 10.97 6.46
C ASP A 174 -11.81 11.78 7.72
N VAL A 175 -11.13 12.92 7.89
CA VAL A 175 -11.32 13.82 9.04
C VAL A 175 -11.79 15.16 8.49
N GLU A 176 -12.85 15.71 9.09
CA GLU A 176 -13.33 17.03 8.70
C GLU A 176 -12.21 18.09 8.83
N LYS A 177 -11.95 18.81 7.74
CA LYS A 177 -10.90 19.84 7.67
C LYS A 177 -10.95 20.85 8.81
N LYS A 178 -12.15 21.29 9.20
CA LYS A 178 -12.34 22.23 10.33
C LYS A 178 -11.86 21.68 11.67
N VAL A 179 -11.98 20.37 11.89
CA VAL A 179 -11.50 19.71 13.11
C VAL A 179 -9.97 19.71 13.12
N PHE A 180 -9.35 19.42 11.98
CA PHE A 180 -7.90 19.46 11.81
C PHE A 180 -7.33 20.88 11.98
N GLU A 181 -7.89 21.88 11.28
CA GLU A 181 -7.45 23.28 11.36
C GLU A 181 -7.50 23.81 12.80
N LYS A 182 -8.57 23.49 13.54
CA LYS A 182 -8.69 23.87 14.96
C LYS A 182 -7.61 23.22 15.83
N ALA A 183 -7.21 21.98 15.55
CA ALA A 183 -6.13 21.31 16.27
C ALA A 183 -4.77 21.92 15.92
N ALA A 184 -4.54 22.25 14.65
CA ALA A 184 -3.33 22.93 14.17
C ALA A 184 -3.18 24.32 14.82
N ASP A 185 -4.23 25.13 14.83
CA ASP A 185 -4.25 26.46 15.48
C ASP A 185 -4.00 26.38 17.01
N GLY A 186 -4.35 25.25 17.63
CA GLY A 186 -4.13 25.00 19.05
C GLY A 186 -2.68 24.64 19.40
N ALA A 187 -1.86 24.25 18.43
CA ALA A 187 -0.47 23.82 18.62
C ALA A 187 0.49 25.01 18.42
N LYS A 188 0.99 25.58 19.53
CA LYS A 188 1.90 26.75 19.50
C LYS A 188 3.36 26.32 19.40
N SER A 189 3.95 26.48 18.21
CA SER A 189 5.31 25.99 17.90
C SER A 189 6.37 26.89 18.47
N LEU A 190 7.49 26.27 18.87
CA LEU A 190 8.73 27.00 19.07
C LEU A 190 9.30 27.39 17.70
N GLU A 191 10.13 28.44 17.67
CA GLU A 191 10.77 28.93 16.44
C GLU A 191 11.55 27.81 15.71
N SER A 192 12.22 26.93 16.45
CA SER A 192 12.94 25.78 15.90
C SER A 192 12.05 24.67 15.32
N GLU A 193 10.77 24.64 15.68
CA GLU A 193 9.81 23.61 15.27
C GLU A 193 8.87 24.12 14.16
N GLU A 194 8.75 25.44 14.00
CA GLU A 194 7.74 26.09 13.18
C GLU A 194 7.80 25.64 11.71
N VAL A 195 9.00 25.55 11.14
CA VAL A 195 9.19 25.10 9.74
C VAL A 195 8.65 23.69 9.55
N LEU A 196 9.00 22.76 10.45
CA LEU A 196 8.56 21.37 10.41
C LEU A 196 7.05 21.26 10.60
N VAL A 197 6.51 21.91 11.63
CA VAL A 197 5.08 21.85 11.95
C VAL A 197 4.26 22.41 10.80
N ASN A 198 4.65 23.57 10.24
CA ASN A 198 3.98 24.16 9.09
C ASN A 198 4.05 23.25 7.85
N PHE A 199 5.20 22.61 7.60
CA PHE A 199 5.34 21.65 6.50
C PHE A 199 4.35 20.48 6.64
N VAL A 200 4.28 19.87 7.82
CA VAL A 200 3.36 18.73 8.07
C VAL A 200 1.90 19.19 8.04
N VAL A 201 1.57 20.32 8.64
CA VAL A 201 0.19 20.87 8.61
C VAL A 201 -0.26 21.14 7.18
N ASN A 202 0.58 21.78 6.35
CA ASN A 202 0.27 22.02 4.95
C ASN A 202 0.11 20.71 4.16
N SER A 203 0.97 19.73 4.43
CA SER A 203 0.90 18.40 3.83
C SER A 203 -0.40 17.68 4.18
N VAL A 204 -0.86 17.76 5.44
CA VAL A 204 -2.15 17.19 5.87
C VAL A 204 -3.33 17.94 5.26
N CYS A 205 -3.30 19.27 5.23
CA CYS A 205 -4.35 20.05 4.56
C CYS A 205 -4.49 19.68 3.08
N LEU A 206 -3.36 19.55 2.39
CA LEU A 206 -3.35 19.11 1.00
C LEU A 206 -3.86 17.67 0.87
N ALA A 207 -3.47 16.78 1.78
CA ALA A 207 -3.99 15.42 1.79
C ALA A 207 -5.52 15.42 1.96
N LEU A 208 -6.09 16.18 2.88
CA LEU A 208 -7.54 16.28 3.05
C LEU A 208 -8.27 16.78 1.81
N ASP A 209 -7.64 17.65 1.02
CA ASP A 209 -8.19 18.16 -0.24
C ASP A 209 -7.84 17.27 -1.46
N THR A 210 -7.06 16.19 -1.26
CA THR A 210 -6.63 15.28 -2.33
C THR A 210 -7.55 14.06 -2.40
N GLU A 211 -8.03 13.78 -3.61
CA GLU A 211 -8.85 12.62 -3.91
C GLU A 211 -7.99 11.57 -4.64
N VAL A 212 -8.09 10.32 -4.21
CA VAL A 212 -7.52 9.17 -4.92
C VAL A 212 -8.65 8.17 -5.10
N THR A 213 -8.98 7.83 -6.33
CA THR A 213 -10.10 6.94 -6.66
C THR A 213 -9.61 5.78 -7.51
N LEU A 214 -10.23 4.63 -7.30
CA LEU A 214 -10.04 3.43 -8.09
C LEU A 214 -11.40 3.05 -8.69
N GLU A 215 -11.50 3.09 -10.01
CA GLU A 215 -12.76 2.89 -10.72
C GLU A 215 -12.59 1.83 -11.82
N TRP A 216 -13.70 1.30 -12.33
CA TRP A 216 -13.64 0.47 -13.54
C TRP A 216 -13.28 1.35 -14.73
N ALA A 217 -12.30 0.96 -15.55
CA ALA A 217 -11.97 1.68 -16.78
C ALA A 217 -13.11 1.63 -17.83
N GLY A 218 -14.15 0.83 -17.56
CA GLY A 218 -15.35 0.68 -18.38
C GLY A 218 -16.60 0.52 -17.53
N LYS A 219 -17.54 -0.33 -17.95
CA LYS A 219 -18.73 -0.62 -17.16
C LYS A 219 -18.35 -1.43 -15.92
N ASP A 220 -18.96 -1.08 -14.80
CA ASP A 220 -18.88 -1.85 -13.56
C ASP A 220 -19.26 -3.32 -13.80
N GLN A 221 -18.43 -4.23 -13.28
CA GLN A 221 -18.62 -5.66 -13.42
C GLN A 221 -18.76 -6.31 -12.05
N ASP A 222 -19.98 -6.72 -11.72
CA ASP A 222 -20.24 -7.48 -10.48
C ASP A 222 -19.79 -8.94 -10.60
N ASN A 223 -19.68 -9.48 -11.82
CA ASN A 223 -19.29 -10.85 -12.11
C ASN A 223 -18.24 -10.91 -13.21
N VAL A 224 -17.07 -11.44 -12.87
CA VAL A 224 -15.90 -11.51 -13.73
C VAL A 224 -15.45 -12.98 -13.87
N PRO A 225 -15.27 -13.52 -15.09
CA PRO A 225 -14.74 -14.88 -15.25
C PRO A 225 -13.29 -15.03 -14.75
N VAL A 226 -12.95 -16.17 -14.13
CA VAL A 226 -11.54 -16.54 -13.85
C VAL A 226 -10.74 -16.47 -15.16
N LYS A 227 -9.49 -16.00 -15.07
CA LYS A 227 -8.53 -15.75 -16.16
C LYS A 227 -8.91 -14.64 -17.15
N SER A 228 -10.03 -13.96 -16.98
CA SER A 228 -10.31 -12.75 -17.76
C SER A 228 -9.51 -11.55 -17.22
N ILE A 229 -9.15 -10.63 -18.11
CA ILE A 229 -8.45 -9.40 -17.72
C ILE A 229 -9.49 -8.39 -17.26
N ILE A 230 -9.29 -7.83 -16.07
CA ILE A 230 -10.01 -6.65 -15.59
C ILE A 230 -9.11 -5.42 -15.67
N GLU A 231 -9.70 -4.30 -16.06
CA GLU A 231 -9.02 -3.01 -16.19
C GLU A 231 -9.65 -2.04 -15.21
N LEU A 232 -8.86 -1.57 -14.25
CA LEU A 232 -9.26 -0.54 -13.30
C LEU A 232 -8.43 0.71 -13.55
N GLU A 233 -9.05 1.87 -13.45
CA GLU A 233 -8.40 3.17 -13.55
C GLU A 233 -8.14 3.72 -12.15
N LEU A 234 -6.87 3.93 -11.82
CA LEU A 234 -6.44 4.67 -10.64
C LEU A 234 -6.30 6.13 -11.05
N HIS A 235 -7.01 7.02 -10.38
CA HIS A 235 -6.98 8.46 -10.59
C HIS A 235 -6.54 9.14 -9.29
N TYR A 236 -5.75 10.21 -9.40
CA TYR A 236 -5.61 11.17 -8.30
C TYR A 236 -5.92 12.59 -8.76
N LYS A 237 -6.46 13.39 -7.85
CA LYS A 237 -6.64 14.83 -8.01
C LYS A 237 -6.13 15.55 -6.78
N CYS A 238 -5.06 16.30 -6.97
CA CYS A 238 -4.38 17.07 -5.94
C CYS A 238 -4.42 18.58 -6.28
N PRO A 239 -4.68 19.46 -5.30
CA PRO A 239 -4.63 20.92 -5.54
C PRO A 239 -3.25 21.45 -5.94
N ALA A 240 -2.17 20.69 -5.70
CA ALA A 240 -0.78 21.05 -5.99
C ALA A 240 -0.15 20.09 -6.99
N ASP A 241 0.92 20.54 -7.66
CA ASP A 241 1.69 19.70 -8.57
C ASP A 241 2.49 18.67 -7.76
N VAL A 242 2.19 17.40 -7.97
CA VAL A 242 2.77 16.26 -7.26
C VAL A 242 3.07 15.12 -8.23
N HIS A 243 3.93 14.20 -7.83
CA HIS A 243 4.20 12.96 -8.55
C HIS A 243 4.15 11.77 -7.59
N VAL A 244 3.88 10.58 -8.10
CA VAL A 244 3.82 9.35 -7.29
C VAL A 244 5.23 8.85 -7.02
N THR A 245 5.59 8.68 -5.75
CA THR A 245 6.92 8.20 -5.34
C THR A 245 6.90 6.80 -4.74
N ASP A 246 5.78 6.42 -4.13
CA ASP A 246 5.56 5.08 -3.57
C ASP A 246 4.09 4.71 -3.72
N HIS A 247 3.83 3.43 -3.91
CA HIS A 247 2.47 2.92 -4.03
C HIS A 247 2.38 1.48 -3.53
N ARG A 248 1.21 1.12 -3.00
CA ARG A 248 0.91 -0.23 -2.53
C ARG A 248 -0.54 -0.54 -2.82
N VAL A 249 -0.85 -1.80 -3.11
CA VAL A 249 -2.23 -2.25 -3.31
C VAL A 249 -2.50 -3.49 -2.48
N SER A 250 -3.65 -3.50 -1.81
CA SER A 250 -4.16 -4.70 -1.16
C SER A 250 -5.01 -5.51 -2.14
N LEU A 251 -4.74 -6.80 -2.23
CA LEU A 251 -5.44 -7.72 -3.14
C LEU A 251 -5.95 -8.94 -2.37
N SER A 252 -7.09 -9.49 -2.77
CA SER A 252 -7.47 -10.83 -2.31
C SER A 252 -6.58 -11.89 -2.96
N ASN A 253 -6.43 -13.04 -2.31
CA ASN A 253 -5.64 -14.18 -2.83
C ASN A 253 -6.13 -14.72 -4.18
N SER A 254 -7.31 -14.28 -4.62
CA SER A 254 -7.96 -14.71 -5.86
C SER A 254 -7.64 -13.81 -7.06
N VAL A 255 -6.86 -12.74 -6.88
CA VAL A 255 -6.58 -11.73 -7.91
C VAL A 255 -5.08 -11.42 -7.92
N ILE A 256 -4.49 -11.32 -9.12
CA ILE A 256 -3.10 -10.90 -9.31
C ILE A 256 -3.02 -9.66 -10.21
N ILE A 257 -1.99 -8.84 -10.01
CA ILE A 257 -1.66 -7.75 -10.94
C ILE A 257 -1.00 -8.37 -12.17
N SER A 258 -1.53 -8.04 -13.35
CA SER A 258 -1.01 -8.52 -14.64
C SER A 258 -0.17 -7.46 -15.33
N ASN A 259 -0.46 -6.19 -15.09
CA ASN A 259 0.35 -5.07 -15.57
C ASN A 259 0.32 -3.95 -14.54
N GLU A 260 1.50 -3.58 -14.05
CA GLU A 260 1.67 -2.45 -13.13
C GLU A 260 1.70 -1.13 -13.90
N PRO A 261 1.16 -0.04 -13.32
CA PRO A 261 1.24 1.29 -13.90
C PRO A 261 2.67 1.84 -13.83
N ASP A 262 3.06 2.60 -14.86
CA ASP A 262 4.30 3.38 -14.84
C ASP A 262 4.02 4.78 -14.30
N PHE A 263 4.56 5.07 -13.12
CA PHE A 263 4.40 6.33 -12.41
C PHE A 263 5.45 7.39 -12.78
N GLY A 264 6.24 7.18 -13.84
CA GLY A 264 7.33 8.07 -14.26
C GLY A 264 6.93 9.45 -14.82
N SER A 265 5.69 9.90 -14.60
CA SER A 265 5.19 11.18 -15.08
C SER A 265 5.84 12.38 -14.36
N PRO A 266 5.96 13.55 -15.03
CA PRO A 266 6.35 14.79 -14.36
C PRO A 266 5.27 15.24 -13.35
N PRO A 267 5.61 16.06 -12.34
CA PRO A 267 4.62 16.54 -11.37
C PRO A 267 3.39 17.19 -12.02
N SER A 268 2.20 16.76 -11.61
CA SER A 268 0.90 17.19 -12.13
C SER A 268 -0.11 17.33 -10.98
N LYS A 269 -1.23 18.00 -11.25
CA LYS A 269 -2.38 18.08 -10.33
C LYS A 269 -3.32 16.89 -10.47
N GLU A 270 -3.31 16.25 -11.62
CA GLU A 270 -4.23 15.18 -11.96
C GLU A 270 -3.55 14.22 -12.93
N GLU A 271 -3.62 12.93 -12.64
CA GLU A 271 -3.26 11.86 -13.57
C GLU A 271 -4.14 10.65 -13.35
N SER A 272 -4.18 9.79 -14.37
CA SER A 272 -4.83 8.49 -14.31
C SER A 272 -4.00 7.40 -14.97
N TRP A 273 -4.12 6.18 -14.45
CA TRP A 273 -3.45 5.00 -14.99
C TRP A 273 -4.39 3.81 -15.03
N VAL A 274 -4.34 3.09 -16.14
CA VAL A 274 -5.07 1.83 -16.29
C VAL A 274 -4.19 0.67 -15.78
N ILE A 275 -4.69 -0.01 -14.76
CA ILE A 275 -4.04 -1.15 -14.13
C ILE A 275 -4.80 -2.42 -14.51
N LYS A 276 -4.05 -3.45 -14.93
CA LYS A 276 -4.66 -4.72 -15.35
C LYS A 276 -4.51 -5.76 -14.26
N PHE A 277 -5.61 -6.41 -13.90
CA PHE A 277 -5.61 -7.53 -12.96
C PHE A 277 -6.21 -8.76 -13.63
N THR A 278 -5.84 -9.94 -13.12
CA THR A 278 -6.39 -11.23 -13.57
C THR A 278 -6.88 -12.01 -12.35
N PRO A 279 -8.17 -12.38 -12.29
CA PRO A 279 -8.66 -13.30 -11.28
C PRO A 279 -8.15 -14.72 -11.55
N VAL A 280 -7.58 -15.37 -10.54
CA VAL A 280 -6.97 -16.71 -10.64
C VAL A 280 -7.79 -17.80 -9.95
N LEU A 281 -8.68 -17.43 -9.02
CA LEU A 281 -9.54 -18.36 -8.29
C LEU A 281 -10.98 -17.86 -8.27
N SER A 282 -11.95 -18.77 -8.45
CA SER A 282 -13.37 -18.44 -8.32
C SER A 282 -13.75 -18.12 -6.87
N GLY A 283 -14.76 -17.27 -6.67
CA GLY A 283 -15.18 -16.79 -5.35
C GLY A 283 -15.19 -15.26 -5.32
N ASN A 284 -14.70 -14.65 -4.24
CA ASN A 284 -14.73 -13.18 -4.12
C ASN A 284 -13.39 -12.56 -4.58
N GLY A 285 -13.50 -11.54 -5.43
CA GLY A 285 -12.41 -10.67 -5.84
C GLY A 285 -12.46 -9.36 -5.07
N VAL A 286 -11.32 -8.93 -4.54
CA VAL A 286 -11.17 -7.63 -3.88
C VAL A 286 -9.90 -6.98 -4.38
N VAL A 287 -10.02 -5.74 -4.88
CA VAL A 287 -8.89 -4.91 -5.28
C VAL A 287 -8.97 -3.59 -4.52
N GLY A 288 -7.90 -3.25 -3.81
CA GLY A 288 -7.78 -2.04 -3.03
C GLY A 288 -7.86 -2.28 -1.51
N PRO A 289 -7.59 -1.23 -0.71
CA PRO A 289 -7.30 0.14 -1.16
C PRO A 289 -5.94 0.21 -1.86
N TYR A 290 -5.84 1.11 -2.83
CA TYR A 290 -4.59 1.53 -3.43
C TYR A 290 -4.05 2.68 -2.59
N THR A 291 -2.92 2.47 -1.94
CA THR A 291 -2.21 3.46 -1.17
C THR A 291 -1.19 4.14 -2.07
N VAL A 292 -1.23 5.46 -2.15
CA VAL A 292 -0.34 6.27 -2.99
C VAL A 292 0.32 7.34 -2.13
N THR A 293 1.64 7.47 -2.28
CA THR A 293 2.42 8.59 -1.74
C THR A 293 2.73 9.55 -2.87
N LEU A 294 2.24 10.77 -2.75
CA LEU A 294 2.40 11.86 -3.70
C LEU A 294 3.38 12.89 -3.11
N GLU A 295 4.39 13.26 -3.87
CA GLU A 295 5.40 14.23 -3.47
C GLU A 295 5.41 15.45 -4.41
N GLY A 296 5.48 16.64 -3.82
CA GLY A 296 5.78 17.88 -4.53
C GLY A 296 6.88 18.66 -3.82
N ASP A 297 7.30 19.80 -4.37
CA ASP A 297 8.43 20.61 -3.89
C ASP A 297 8.42 20.89 -2.38
N LYS A 298 7.24 20.95 -1.76
CA LYS A 298 7.05 21.28 -0.34
C LYS A 298 5.91 20.51 0.34
N VAL A 299 5.45 19.41 -0.25
CA VAL A 299 4.27 18.70 0.23
C VAL A 299 4.42 17.19 0.08
N LEU A 300 3.89 16.48 1.07
CA LEU A 300 3.83 15.02 1.08
C LEU A 300 2.39 14.60 1.38
N VAL A 301 1.74 13.98 0.40
CA VAL A 301 0.39 13.46 0.57
C VAL A 301 0.45 11.95 0.56
N HIS A 302 -0.16 11.32 1.56
CA HIS A 302 -0.34 9.89 1.59
C HIS A 302 -1.84 9.60 1.66
N LYS A 303 -2.36 8.91 0.64
CA LYS A 303 -3.80 8.70 0.47
C LYS A 303 -4.13 7.30 0.03
N HIS A 304 -5.34 6.88 0.40
CA HIS A 304 -5.91 5.58 0.11
C HIS A 304 -7.09 5.76 -0.83
N SER A 305 -7.17 4.94 -1.88
CA SER A 305 -8.35 4.82 -2.72
C SER A 305 -9.47 4.06 -2.02
N ASN A 306 -10.64 4.02 -2.65
CA ASN A 306 -11.71 3.07 -2.36
C ASN A 306 -11.30 1.61 -2.68
N VAL A 307 -12.16 0.68 -2.29
CA VAL A 307 -12.02 -0.77 -2.54
C VAL A 307 -13.07 -1.21 -3.55
N ILE A 308 -12.67 -1.98 -4.56
CA ILE A 308 -13.56 -2.61 -5.53
C ILE A 308 -13.76 -4.08 -5.13
N ASN A 309 -15.04 -4.46 -4.98
CA ASN A 309 -15.46 -5.83 -4.69
C ASN A 309 -16.24 -6.39 -5.88
N PHE A 310 -15.97 -7.63 -6.26
CA PHE A 310 -16.68 -8.31 -7.34
C PHE A 310 -16.68 -9.83 -7.12
N ASN A 311 -17.58 -10.54 -7.79
CA ASN A 311 -17.62 -11.99 -7.80
C ASN A 311 -16.80 -12.54 -8.98
N ILE A 312 -16.05 -13.60 -8.72
CA ILE A 312 -15.23 -14.29 -9.70
C ILE A 312 -15.96 -15.57 -10.10
N ALA A 313 -16.62 -15.51 -11.26
CA ALA A 313 -17.30 -16.65 -11.87
C ALA A 313 -16.29 -17.68 -12.36
N ARG A 314 -16.60 -18.97 -12.25
CA ARG A 314 -15.74 -20.04 -12.81
C ARG A 314 -15.46 -19.79 -14.29
N ALA A 315 -14.26 -20.13 -14.74
CA ALA A 315 -13.91 -20.03 -16.15
C ALA A 315 -14.96 -20.77 -17.03
N PRO A 316 -15.31 -20.24 -18.20
CA PRO A 316 -16.21 -20.91 -19.14
C PRO A 316 -15.52 -22.14 -19.76
N SER A 317 -16.29 -23.16 -20.07
CA SER A 317 -15.91 -24.26 -20.96
C SER A 317 -16.04 -23.79 -22.42
N ASP A 318 -15.31 -24.45 -23.32
CA ASP A 318 -15.48 -24.27 -24.75
C ASP A 318 -15.40 -25.64 -25.42
N ILE A 319 -16.56 -26.17 -25.80
CA ILE A 319 -16.68 -27.53 -26.33
C ILE A 319 -16.53 -27.53 -27.84
N GLU A 320 -15.65 -28.40 -28.34
CA GLU A 320 -15.45 -28.71 -29.76
C GLU A 320 -15.85 -30.17 -30.01
N LEU A 321 -16.63 -30.41 -31.05
CA LEU A 321 -17.13 -31.73 -31.44
C LEU A 321 -16.65 -32.08 -32.85
N ILE A 322 -16.02 -33.25 -32.99
CA ILE A 322 -15.50 -33.76 -34.26
C ILE A 322 -16.07 -35.17 -34.48
N VAL A 323 -16.57 -35.41 -35.69
CA VAL A 323 -17.11 -36.71 -36.12
C VAL A 323 -16.34 -37.18 -37.35
N SER A 324 -15.69 -38.35 -37.26
CA SER A 324 -14.85 -38.91 -38.31
C SER A 324 -15.28 -40.36 -38.62
N PRO A 325 -15.41 -40.76 -39.90
CA PRO A 325 -15.20 -39.96 -41.10
C PRO A 325 -16.33 -38.95 -41.32
N GLU A 326 -16.08 -37.86 -42.05
CA GLU A 326 -17.14 -36.91 -42.48
C GLU A 326 -18.02 -37.47 -43.61
N ARG A 327 -17.48 -38.43 -44.37
CA ARG A 327 -18.19 -39.15 -45.43
C ARG A 327 -17.78 -40.62 -45.44
N VAL A 328 -18.77 -41.51 -45.50
CA VAL A 328 -18.59 -42.96 -45.61
C VAL A 328 -19.45 -43.49 -46.76
N SER A 329 -19.00 -44.56 -47.41
CA SER A 329 -19.82 -45.30 -48.37
C SER A 329 -19.91 -46.76 -47.96
N CYS A 330 -21.10 -47.33 -47.98
CA CYS A 330 -21.36 -48.71 -47.59
C CYS A 330 -22.47 -49.34 -48.44
N SER A 331 -22.61 -50.67 -48.39
CA SER A 331 -23.72 -51.38 -49.03
C SER A 331 -24.87 -51.56 -48.03
N LEU A 332 -26.05 -51.95 -48.52
CA LEU A 332 -27.15 -52.40 -47.65
C LEU A 332 -26.67 -53.47 -46.65
N SER A 333 -27.07 -53.34 -45.38
CA SER A 333 -26.67 -54.20 -44.25
C SER A 333 -25.20 -54.11 -43.81
N ASP A 334 -24.35 -53.33 -44.48
CA ASP A 334 -22.99 -53.08 -44.00
C ASP A 334 -23.00 -52.11 -42.80
N GLU A 335 -21.98 -52.26 -41.95
CA GLU A 335 -21.76 -51.39 -40.80
C GLU A 335 -20.70 -50.33 -41.10
N ALA A 336 -21.02 -49.06 -40.81
CA ALA A 336 -20.12 -47.92 -40.87
C ALA A 336 -19.75 -47.47 -39.46
N GLY A 337 -18.46 -47.43 -39.15
CA GLY A 337 -17.95 -46.95 -37.86
C GLY A 337 -17.64 -45.46 -37.89
N PHE A 338 -18.09 -44.73 -36.87
CA PHE A 338 -17.79 -43.31 -36.64
C PHE A 338 -17.07 -43.14 -35.30
N GLU A 339 -15.96 -42.41 -35.30
CA GLU A 339 -15.27 -41.91 -34.12
C GLU A 339 -15.77 -40.48 -33.82
N ILE A 340 -16.27 -40.30 -32.61
CA ILE A 340 -16.72 -39.01 -32.08
C ILE A 340 -15.67 -38.55 -31.05
N GLU A 341 -15.08 -37.39 -31.29
CA GLU A 341 -14.17 -36.72 -30.38
C GLU A 341 -14.82 -35.45 -29.83
N LEU A 342 -14.89 -35.35 -28.51
CA LEU A 342 -15.23 -34.12 -27.80
C LEU A 342 -14.00 -33.56 -27.11
N ARG A 343 -13.74 -32.28 -27.29
CA ARG A 343 -12.61 -31.58 -26.67
C ARG A 343 -13.09 -30.34 -25.95
N ASN A 344 -12.52 -30.07 -24.77
CA ASN A 344 -12.76 -28.81 -24.05
C ASN A 344 -11.55 -27.89 -24.25
N ASN A 345 -11.68 -26.90 -25.14
CA ASN A 345 -10.67 -25.87 -25.39
C ASN A 345 -10.77 -24.70 -24.39
N GLY A 346 -11.80 -24.68 -23.54
CA GLY A 346 -12.03 -23.62 -22.57
C GLY A 346 -11.15 -23.75 -21.34
N ASP A 347 -11.04 -22.66 -20.59
CA ASP A 347 -10.24 -22.59 -19.36
C ASP A 347 -10.93 -23.21 -18.14
N GLY A 348 -12.25 -23.45 -18.23
CA GLY A 348 -13.05 -24.10 -17.20
C GLY A 348 -13.47 -25.52 -17.58
N PRO A 349 -13.87 -26.35 -16.60
CA PRO A 349 -14.39 -27.68 -16.88
C PRO A 349 -15.76 -27.62 -17.56
N ALA A 350 -16.04 -28.64 -18.37
CA ALA A 350 -17.38 -28.90 -18.87
C ALA A 350 -18.01 -30.04 -18.05
N ASP A 351 -19.24 -29.84 -17.58
CA ASP A 351 -19.89 -30.72 -16.61
C ASP A 351 -21.24 -31.20 -17.17
N ASN A 352 -21.56 -32.48 -16.94
CA ASN A 352 -22.83 -33.10 -17.34
C ASN A 352 -23.18 -32.86 -18.82
N LEU A 353 -22.23 -33.09 -19.73
CA LEU A 353 -22.51 -32.97 -21.15
C LEU A 353 -23.50 -34.05 -21.58
N THR A 354 -24.51 -33.66 -22.34
CA THR A 354 -25.47 -34.59 -22.96
C THR A 354 -25.17 -34.66 -24.45
N LEU A 355 -24.80 -35.85 -24.92
CA LEU A 355 -24.71 -36.14 -26.34
C LEU A 355 -25.96 -36.83 -26.83
N LYS A 356 -26.43 -36.40 -27.99
CA LYS A 356 -27.54 -37.02 -28.72
C LYS A 356 -27.13 -37.26 -30.17
N ILE A 357 -27.43 -38.46 -30.65
CA ILE A 357 -27.13 -38.89 -32.01
C ILE A 357 -28.46 -39.06 -32.73
N GLU A 358 -28.63 -38.32 -33.82
CA GLU A 358 -29.80 -38.37 -34.68
C GLU A 358 -29.42 -39.01 -36.01
N LEU A 359 -30.12 -40.08 -36.35
CA LEU A 359 -29.93 -40.82 -37.60
C LEU A 359 -31.07 -40.50 -38.57
N SER A 360 -30.75 -40.48 -39.86
CA SER A 360 -31.77 -40.47 -40.92
C SER A 360 -32.49 -41.82 -40.99
N GLU A 361 -33.70 -41.86 -41.56
CA GLU A 361 -34.58 -43.05 -41.58
C GLU A 361 -33.92 -44.30 -42.21
N GLY A 362 -32.89 -44.12 -43.05
CA GLY A 362 -32.16 -45.21 -43.69
C GLY A 362 -31.02 -45.84 -42.89
N LEU A 363 -30.80 -45.40 -41.64
CA LEU A 363 -29.74 -45.91 -40.76
C LEU A 363 -30.31 -46.37 -39.42
N GLU A 364 -29.70 -47.41 -38.86
CA GLU A 364 -29.93 -47.85 -37.47
C GLU A 364 -28.59 -47.96 -36.72
N ILE A 365 -28.59 -47.73 -35.40
CA ILE A 365 -27.37 -47.97 -34.59
C ILE A 365 -27.19 -49.49 -34.43
N SER A 366 -26.08 -50.03 -34.95
CA SER A 366 -25.72 -51.44 -34.74
C SER A 366 -24.96 -51.66 -33.44
N LEU A 367 -24.11 -50.70 -33.04
CA LEU A 367 -23.37 -50.73 -31.79
C LEU A 367 -23.13 -49.30 -31.26
N GLY A 368 -23.59 -49.03 -30.05
CA GLY A 368 -23.50 -47.71 -29.42
C GLY A 368 -24.78 -47.36 -28.67
N SER A 369 -24.92 -46.08 -28.30
CA SER A 369 -26.14 -45.54 -27.70
C SER A 369 -26.52 -44.24 -28.42
N GLU A 370 -27.82 -44.02 -28.63
CA GLU A 370 -28.36 -42.78 -29.23
C GLU A 370 -28.11 -41.58 -28.32
N GLU A 371 -28.06 -41.80 -27.02
CA GLU A 371 -27.76 -40.78 -26.02
C GLU A 371 -26.60 -41.20 -25.13
N ARG A 372 -25.79 -40.23 -24.72
CA ARG A 372 -24.67 -40.46 -23.80
C ARG A 372 -24.44 -39.26 -22.91
N THR A 373 -24.35 -39.49 -21.61
CA THR A 373 -23.95 -38.46 -20.64
C THR A 373 -22.46 -38.58 -20.35
N ILE A 374 -21.75 -37.44 -20.40
CA ILE A 374 -20.36 -37.31 -19.96
C ILE A 374 -20.34 -36.40 -18.75
N ASN A 375 -19.96 -36.95 -17.60
CA ASN A 375 -20.02 -36.21 -16.34
C ASN A 375 -19.03 -35.03 -16.30
N PHE A 376 -17.84 -35.18 -16.90
CA PHE A 376 -16.75 -34.22 -16.76
C PHE A 376 -15.74 -34.28 -17.92
N ILE A 377 -15.34 -33.11 -18.43
CA ILE A 377 -14.15 -32.93 -19.30
C ILE A 377 -13.33 -31.76 -18.76
N GLY A 378 -12.10 -32.03 -18.33
CA GLY A 378 -11.16 -31.01 -17.86
C GLY A 378 -10.74 -30.04 -18.96
N SER A 379 -10.19 -28.89 -18.58
CA SER A 379 -9.63 -27.93 -19.55
C SER A 379 -8.46 -28.57 -20.32
N GLY A 380 -8.53 -28.54 -21.64
CA GLY A 380 -7.55 -29.15 -22.55
C GLY A 380 -7.71 -30.65 -22.76
N ASP A 381 -8.59 -31.32 -22.00
CA ASP A 381 -8.85 -32.75 -22.14
C ASP A 381 -9.78 -33.05 -23.32
N LYS A 382 -9.77 -34.31 -23.74
CA LYS A 382 -10.66 -34.84 -24.77
C LYS A 382 -11.16 -36.24 -24.44
N ILE A 383 -12.34 -36.55 -24.93
CA ILE A 383 -12.96 -37.86 -24.85
C ILE A 383 -13.27 -38.35 -26.25
N ARG A 384 -13.02 -39.65 -26.47
CA ARG A 384 -13.30 -40.32 -27.74
C ARG A 384 -14.17 -41.53 -27.50
N PHE A 385 -15.08 -41.77 -28.43
CA PHE A 385 -15.84 -43.01 -28.48
C PHE A 385 -16.28 -43.30 -29.90
N GLN A 386 -16.73 -44.54 -30.12
CA GLN A 386 -17.16 -45.01 -31.42
C GLN A 386 -18.62 -45.39 -31.38
N ILE A 387 -19.29 -45.13 -32.50
CA ILE A 387 -20.60 -45.70 -32.82
C ILE A 387 -20.49 -46.44 -34.14
N TYR A 388 -21.30 -47.48 -34.29
CA TYR A 388 -21.45 -48.18 -35.55
C TYR A 388 -22.92 -48.07 -35.97
N VAL A 389 -23.13 -47.70 -37.22
CA VAL A 389 -24.46 -47.59 -37.83
C VAL A 389 -24.55 -48.59 -38.97
N ARG A 390 -25.72 -49.17 -39.17
CA ARG A 390 -26.02 -50.11 -40.24
C ARG A 390 -27.01 -49.48 -41.22
N ALA A 391 -26.76 -49.68 -42.51
CA ALA A 391 -27.65 -49.19 -43.57
C ALA A 391 -28.85 -50.12 -43.79
N ILE A 392 -30.06 -49.57 -43.73
CA ILE A 392 -31.33 -50.28 -43.93
C ILE A 392 -32.10 -49.84 -45.19
N SER A 393 -31.75 -48.70 -45.79
CA SER A 393 -32.25 -48.24 -47.10
C SER A 393 -31.10 -47.75 -47.99
N GLN A 394 -31.35 -47.65 -49.30
CA GLN A 394 -30.42 -47.02 -50.25
C GLN A 394 -30.66 -45.51 -50.30
N GLY A 395 -29.58 -44.72 -50.35
CA GLY A 395 -29.68 -43.26 -50.37
C GLY A 395 -28.45 -42.54 -49.83
N GLU A 396 -28.56 -41.22 -49.72
CA GLU A 396 -27.65 -40.39 -48.93
C GLU A 396 -28.30 -40.17 -47.57
N GLU A 397 -27.73 -40.78 -46.55
CA GLU A 397 -28.22 -40.74 -45.18
C GLU A 397 -27.27 -39.93 -44.30
N LEU A 398 -27.78 -39.34 -43.22
CA LEU A 398 -27.00 -38.47 -42.33
C LEU A 398 -26.94 -39.03 -40.91
N VAL A 399 -25.79 -38.80 -40.28
CA VAL A 399 -25.53 -39.00 -38.85
C VAL A 399 -25.23 -37.65 -38.24
N THR A 400 -26.12 -37.11 -37.42
CA THR A 400 -25.92 -35.82 -36.74
C THR A 400 -25.67 -36.07 -35.26
N VAL A 401 -24.59 -35.49 -34.73
CA VAL A 401 -24.22 -35.57 -33.33
C VAL A 401 -24.37 -34.19 -32.71
N HIS A 402 -25.17 -34.10 -31.66
CA HIS A 402 -25.36 -32.91 -30.83
C HIS A 402 -24.65 -33.13 -29.49
N ALA A 403 -23.96 -32.13 -28.98
CA ALA A 403 -23.45 -32.11 -27.62
C ALA A 403 -23.85 -30.81 -26.94
N VAL A 404 -24.46 -30.92 -25.76
CA VAL A 404 -24.87 -29.77 -24.94
C VAL A 404 -24.14 -29.84 -23.60
N ASP A 405 -23.39 -28.79 -23.26
CA ASP A 405 -22.78 -28.63 -21.94
C ASP A 405 -23.86 -28.27 -20.89
N GLY A 406 -24.05 -29.14 -19.89
CA GLY A 406 -25.05 -28.95 -18.85
C GLY A 406 -24.79 -27.74 -17.95
N ARG A 407 -23.55 -27.21 -17.91
CA ARG A 407 -23.20 -26.05 -17.09
C ARG A 407 -23.40 -24.72 -17.83
N THR A 408 -22.84 -24.60 -19.03
CA THR A 408 -22.88 -23.34 -19.79
C THR A 408 -24.07 -23.24 -20.73
N GLY A 409 -24.68 -24.38 -21.08
CA GLY A 409 -25.70 -24.46 -22.13
C GLY A 409 -25.12 -24.37 -23.54
N GLN A 410 -23.79 -24.38 -23.71
CA GLN A 410 -23.16 -24.39 -25.03
C GLN A 410 -23.59 -25.66 -25.79
N GLU A 411 -24.14 -25.47 -26.99
CA GLU A 411 -24.49 -26.55 -27.91
C GLU A 411 -23.54 -26.53 -29.11
N VAL A 412 -23.00 -27.70 -29.43
CA VAL A 412 -22.26 -27.93 -30.68
C VAL A 412 -22.86 -29.10 -31.44
N THR A 413 -22.86 -29.01 -32.77
CA THR A 413 -23.46 -30.00 -33.65
C THR A 413 -22.54 -30.28 -34.81
N GLN A 414 -22.38 -31.55 -35.16
CA GLN A 414 -21.62 -31.98 -36.31
C GLN A 414 -22.36 -33.09 -37.05
N THR A 415 -22.39 -33.00 -38.38
CA THR A 415 -23.07 -33.99 -39.24
C THR A 415 -22.06 -34.70 -40.13
N SER A 416 -22.23 -36.02 -40.27
CA SER A 416 -21.52 -36.85 -41.21
C SER A 416 -22.48 -37.54 -42.18
N MET A 417 -22.00 -37.84 -43.40
CA MET A 417 -22.81 -38.40 -44.48
C MET A 417 -22.43 -39.86 -44.76
N VAL A 418 -23.45 -40.72 -44.86
CA VAL A 418 -23.34 -42.12 -45.29
C VAL A 418 -24.00 -42.27 -46.65
N ARG A 419 -23.23 -42.66 -47.66
CA ARG A 419 -23.75 -42.99 -48.98
C ARG A 419 -23.96 -44.50 -49.09
N VAL A 420 -25.22 -44.92 -49.19
CA VAL A 420 -25.59 -46.33 -49.30
C VAL A 420 -25.83 -46.69 -50.78
N GLY A 421 -25.03 -47.62 -51.30
CA GLY A 421 -25.00 -48.06 -52.70
C GLY A 421 -25.82 -49.30 -53.02
#